data_AF-A0A3N5LU64-F1
#
_entry.id   AF-A0A3N5LU64-F1
#
_cell.length_a   1.000
_cell.length_b   1.000
_cell.length_c   1.000
_cell.angle_alpha   90.00
_cell.angle_beta   90.00
_cell.angle_gamma   90.00
#
_symmetry.space_group_name_H-M   'P 1'
#
loop_
_entity.id
_entity.type
_entity.pdbx_description
1 polymer ?
#
loop_
_entity_poly.entity_id
_entity_poly.type
_entity_poly.pdbx_seq_one_letter_code
_entity_poly.pdbx_strand_id
1 'polypeptide(L)'
;MPSPLPTLEQELLCLAQSVAPERDAGIAVRHWGWDGRGGATLEAAGREAGGLSRERVRQLCRRVESRLRATLEPPASEVPTDAPRPAPAAARLDEALLAAAEATPTTRGSLARRLADQRIAAHPFHPAGLEHAAHTLGREVTFTLATVKGIEVVLPHPDDPGLDTRHLIATIAETARGVVRRTGAARVADVTGRVAAALGAWVDDDLVHAVVSEPRDFLWLDRRTGWFFLPSVAKNAVVARVLKVLSVAGELDIGDLHAGIRRDERMREFVMPEYVLAELCQRIPGIAVEGRLVRTLEPLDAATVLETTELTFARILGERRAPVERRELERLCLSSGMSASSFNNRVSYSPILEEVGHGRYALRGTTSPPPAPDDAVEVVPHPGELEHFRSPRRR
;
A
#
# COMPACT_ATOMS: atom_id res chain seq x y z
N MET A 1 18.85 -17.06 34.28
CA MET A 1 18.08 -16.53 33.13
C MET A 1 17.47 -15.22 33.58
N PRO A 2 17.88 -14.05 33.04
CA PRO A 2 17.20 -12.80 33.38
C PRO A 2 15.73 -12.93 32.97
N SER A 3 14.80 -12.55 33.86
CA SER A 3 13.37 -12.53 33.56
C SER A 3 13.13 -11.72 32.28
N PRO A 4 12.25 -12.18 31.37
CA PRO A 4 11.94 -11.40 30.17
C PRO A 4 11.45 -10.02 30.61
N LEU A 5 12.07 -8.97 30.07
CA LEU A 5 11.64 -7.60 30.31
C LEU A 5 10.15 -7.48 29.94
N PRO A 6 9.32 -6.80 30.77
CA PRO A 6 7.89 -6.64 30.49
C PRO A 6 7.69 -5.96 29.13
N THR A 7 6.54 -6.16 28.48
CA THR A 7 6.21 -5.38 27.27
C THR A 7 5.81 -3.96 27.66
N LEU A 8 5.79 -3.02 26.70
CA LEU A 8 5.35 -1.65 26.92
C LEU A 8 3.97 -1.57 27.58
N GLU A 9 3.01 -2.36 27.11
CA GLU A 9 1.65 -2.39 27.68
C GLU A 9 1.65 -2.85 29.14
N GLN A 10 2.49 -3.84 29.47
CA GLN A 10 2.63 -4.36 30.84
C GLN A 10 3.28 -3.33 31.76
N GLU A 11 4.34 -2.67 31.30
CA GLU A 11 5.02 -1.61 32.05
C GLU A 11 4.05 -0.47 32.37
N LEU A 12 3.34 0.04 31.35
CA LEU A 12 2.38 1.13 31.52
C LEU A 12 1.20 0.74 32.42
N LEU A 13 0.70 -0.49 32.31
CA LEU A 13 -0.35 -0.99 33.20
C LEU A 13 0.15 -1.09 34.65
N CYS A 14 1.35 -1.63 34.89
CA CYS A 14 1.95 -1.72 36.22
C CYS A 14 2.14 -0.34 36.85
N LEU A 15 2.57 0.66 36.06
CA LEU A 15 2.67 2.05 36.51
C LEU A 15 1.30 2.60 36.94
N ALA A 16 0.24 2.40 36.15
CA ALA A 16 -1.11 2.83 36.53
C ALA A 16 -1.63 2.11 37.79
N GLN A 17 -1.36 0.81 37.92
CA GLN A 17 -1.74 -0.01 39.08
C GLN A 17 -0.99 0.38 40.36
N SER A 18 0.19 0.99 40.26
CA SER A 18 0.94 1.46 41.42
C SER A 18 0.24 2.59 42.20
N VAL A 19 -0.69 3.32 41.55
CA VAL A 19 -1.39 4.46 42.14
C VAL A 19 -2.92 4.31 42.21
N ALA A 20 -3.45 3.23 41.64
CA ALA A 20 -4.89 2.99 41.52
C ALA A 20 -5.23 1.49 41.56
N PRO A 21 -6.44 1.12 42.05
CA PRO A 21 -6.92 -0.26 41.97
C PRO A 21 -6.92 -0.78 40.53
N GLU A 22 -6.72 -2.09 40.35
CA GLU A 22 -6.61 -2.74 39.04
C GLU A 22 -7.72 -2.34 38.05
N ARG A 23 -8.97 -2.30 38.52
CA ARG A 23 -10.12 -1.88 37.70
C ARG A 23 -9.97 -0.44 37.20
N ASP A 24 -9.61 0.48 38.09
CA ASP A 24 -9.48 1.91 37.76
C ASP A 24 -8.28 2.13 36.83
N ALA A 25 -7.16 1.47 37.12
CA ALA A 25 -5.98 1.47 36.25
C ALA A 25 -6.32 0.95 34.84
N GLY A 26 -7.04 -0.16 34.72
CA GLY A 26 -7.46 -0.73 33.45
C GLY A 26 -8.36 0.22 32.63
N ILE A 27 -9.30 0.91 33.29
CA ILE A 27 -10.17 1.91 32.64
C ILE A 27 -9.34 3.08 32.11
N ALA A 28 -8.41 3.58 32.92
CA ALA A 28 -7.55 4.70 32.54
C ALA A 28 -6.60 4.32 31.38
N VAL A 29 -5.90 3.18 31.48
CA VAL A 29 -5.04 2.61 30.43
C VAL A 29 -5.79 2.47 29.11
N ARG A 30 -7.02 1.94 29.15
CA ARG A 30 -7.85 1.77 27.95
C ARG A 30 -8.27 3.12 27.35
N HIS A 31 -8.64 4.09 28.18
CA HIS A 31 -9.00 5.44 27.72
C HIS A 31 -7.81 6.16 27.08
N TRP A 32 -6.64 6.09 27.72
CA TRP A 32 -5.40 6.73 27.28
C TRP A 32 -4.70 6.02 26.13
N GLY A 33 -5.03 4.76 25.87
CA GLY A 33 -4.42 3.96 24.81
C GLY A 33 -3.08 3.34 25.18
N TRP A 34 -2.79 3.21 26.48
CA TRP A 34 -1.60 2.53 27.01
C TRP A 34 -1.63 1.01 26.76
N ASP A 35 -2.77 0.49 26.33
CA ASP A 35 -2.96 -0.87 25.82
C ASP A 35 -2.58 -1.04 24.34
N GLY A 36 -2.06 0.03 23.70
CA GLY A 36 -1.66 0.05 22.30
C GLY A 36 -2.81 0.25 21.30
N ARG A 37 -4.07 0.40 21.75
CA ARG A 37 -5.25 0.45 20.86
C ARG A 37 -5.65 1.84 20.38
N GLY A 38 -4.86 2.87 20.68
CA GLY A 38 -5.12 4.25 20.26
C GLY A 38 -6.13 5.01 21.11
N GLY A 39 -6.38 4.51 22.32
CA GLY A 39 -7.31 5.11 23.27
C GLY A 39 -8.77 4.76 23.00
N ALA A 40 -9.63 5.17 23.93
CA ALA A 40 -11.07 5.01 23.83
C ALA A 40 -11.74 6.32 24.19
N THR A 41 -12.93 6.58 23.65
CA THR A 41 -13.76 7.63 24.22
C THR A 41 -14.13 7.27 25.66
N LEU A 42 -14.34 8.28 26.50
CA LEU A 42 -14.79 8.09 27.89
C LEU A 42 -16.08 7.24 27.97
N GLU A 43 -16.96 7.37 26.97
CA GLU A 43 -18.18 6.56 26.87
C GLU A 43 -17.88 5.10 26.53
N ALA A 44 -17.00 4.85 25.55
CA ALA A 44 -16.61 3.49 25.18
C ALA A 44 -15.90 2.78 26.34
N ALA A 45 -14.92 3.44 26.98
CA ALA A 45 -14.25 2.90 28.16
C ALA A 45 -15.23 2.62 29.31
N GLY A 46 -16.21 3.50 29.53
CA GLY A 46 -17.24 3.30 30.55
C GLY A 46 -18.16 2.12 30.26
N ARG A 47 -18.54 1.92 28.99
CA ARG A 47 -19.34 0.78 28.53
C ARG A 47 -18.58 -0.53 28.70
N GLU A 48 -17.32 -0.59 28.27
CA GLU A 48 -16.44 -1.76 28.42
C GLU A 48 -16.23 -2.12 29.90
N ALA A 49 -16.22 -1.13 30.79
CA ALA A 49 -16.01 -1.31 32.24
C ALA A 49 -17.26 -1.63 33.08
N GLY A 50 -18.34 -2.10 32.42
CA GLY A 50 -19.59 -2.49 33.08
C GLY A 50 -20.63 -1.37 33.21
N GLY A 51 -20.67 -0.43 32.27
CA GLY A 51 -21.75 0.58 32.17
C GLY A 51 -21.55 1.84 33.01
N LEU A 52 -20.30 2.27 33.22
CA LEU A 52 -20.01 3.53 33.91
C LEU A 52 -20.40 4.74 33.06
N SER A 53 -20.85 5.81 33.73
CA SER A 53 -21.12 7.08 33.05
C SER A 53 -19.83 7.75 32.56
N ARG A 54 -19.93 8.50 31.47
CA ARG A 54 -18.82 9.30 30.90
C ARG A 54 -18.13 10.18 31.95
N GLU A 55 -18.92 10.80 32.83
CA GLU A 55 -18.41 11.68 33.88
C GLU A 55 -17.61 10.91 34.93
N ARG A 56 -18.07 9.71 35.31
CA ARG A 56 -17.34 8.89 36.28
C ARG A 56 -15.99 8.41 35.74
N VAL A 57 -15.95 8.01 34.47
CA VAL A 57 -14.69 7.65 33.79
C VAL A 57 -13.73 8.85 33.76
N ARG A 58 -14.23 10.05 33.45
CA ARG A 58 -13.41 11.28 33.44
C ARG A 58 -12.79 11.56 34.81
N GLN A 59 -13.58 11.51 35.88
CA GLN A 59 -13.11 11.75 37.24
C GLN A 59 -12.07 10.72 37.68
N LEU A 60 -12.28 9.47 37.31
CA LEU A 60 -11.36 8.38 37.57
C LEU A 60 -10.02 8.61 36.85
N CYS A 61 -10.04 8.83 35.53
CA CYS A 61 -8.83 9.06 34.74
C CYS A 61 -8.04 10.24 35.30
N ARG A 62 -8.70 11.38 35.57
CA ARG A 62 -8.04 12.54 36.20
C ARG A 62 -7.38 12.20 37.52
N ARG A 63 -8.04 11.41 38.37
CA ARG A 63 -7.48 10.99 39.66
C ARG A 63 -6.23 10.13 39.50
N VAL A 64 -6.25 9.17 38.56
CA VAL A 64 -5.09 8.32 38.28
C VAL A 64 -3.94 9.16 37.73
N GLU A 65 -4.20 10.04 36.76
CA GLU A 65 -3.21 10.94 36.17
C GLU A 65 -2.59 11.88 37.21
N SER A 66 -3.40 12.52 38.06
CA SER A 66 -2.89 13.40 39.11
C SER A 66 -2.00 12.64 40.11
N ARG A 67 -2.33 11.39 40.44
CA ARG A 67 -1.48 10.58 41.34
C ARG A 67 -0.18 10.16 40.67
N LEU A 68 -0.20 9.82 39.38
CA LEU A 68 1.01 9.54 38.61
C LEU A 68 1.92 10.77 38.52
N ARG A 69 1.36 11.96 38.27
CA ARG A 69 2.17 13.18 38.25
C ARG A 69 2.71 13.54 39.63
N ALA A 70 1.95 13.29 40.69
CA ALA A 70 2.41 13.52 42.05
C ALA A 70 3.60 12.63 42.47
N THR A 71 3.84 11.49 41.80
CA THR A 71 5.07 10.70 42.03
C THR A 71 6.30 11.31 41.35
N LEU A 72 6.11 12.25 40.43
CA LEU A 72 7.17 13.01 39.77
C LEU A 72 7.53 14.29 40.55
N GLU A 73 6.58 14.86 41.29
CA GLU A 73 6.76 16.09 42.08
C GLU A 73 7.46 15.80 43.44
N PRO A 74 8.32 16.71 43.94
CA PRO A 74 8.96 16.53 45.24
C PRO A 74 7.93 16.62 46.39
N PRO A 75 8.10 15.85 47.48
CA PRO A 75 7.36 16.12 48.70
C PRO A 75 7.72 17.54 49.19
N ALA A 76 6.72 18.29 49.66
CA ALA A 76 6.85 19.69 50.10
C ALA A 76 7.86 19.94 51.24
N SER A 77 8.55 18.90 51.72
CA SER A 77 9.50 18.93 52.83
C SER A 77 10.96 18.65 52.41
N GLU A 78 11.25 18.38 51.14
CA GLU A 78 12.63 18.12 50.67
C GLU A 78 13.29 19.40 50.11
N VAL A 79 14.53 19.65 50.55
CA VAL A 79 15.36 20.80 50.13
C VAL A 79 15.60 20.73 48.61
N PRO A 80 15.51 21.86 47.86
CA PRO A 80 15.81 21.86 46.43
C PRO A 80 17.26 21.41 46.24
N THR A 81 17.42 20.25 45.61
CA THR A 81 18.73 19.71 45.25
C THR A 81 18.81 19.79 43.72
N ASP A 82 19.85 20.41 43.17
CA ASP A 82 20.06 20.61 41.72
C ASP A 82 20.28 19.30 40.92
N ALA A 83 20.14 18.13 41.57
CA ALA A 83 20.28 16.84 40.94
C ALA A 83 18.92 16.37 40.39
N PRO A 84 18.81 16.01 39.09
CA PRO A 84 17.59 15.43 38.53
C PRO A 84 17.22 14.15 39.28
N ARG A 85 16.01 14.09 39.86
CA ARG A 85 15.49 12.86 40.47
C ARG A 85 15.21 11.85 39.35
N PRO A 86 15.54 10.55 39.53
CA PRO A 86 15.19 9.55 38.53
C PRO A 86 13.67 9.46 38.46
N ALA A 87 13.12 9.78 37.29
CA ALA A 87 11.73 9.49 36.95
C ALA A 87 11.41 8.00 37.19
N PRO A 88 10.13 7.63 37.37
CA PRO A 88 9.73 6.23 37.49
C PRO A 88 10.38 5.42 36.37
N ALA A 89 10.94 4.27 36.73
CA ALA A 89 11.62 3.39 35.77
C ALA A 89 10.59 2.93 34.72
N ALA A 90 10.62 3.57 33.57
CA ALA A 90 9.78 3.30 32.41
C ALA A 90 10.69 2.97 31.23
N ALA A 91 11.51 1.93 31.41
CA ALA A 91 12.57 1.57 30.48
C ALA A 91 12.01 1.19 29.10
N ARG A 92 10.84 0.55 29.04
CA ARG A 92 10.19 0.22 27.76
C ARG A 92 9.58 1.43 27.09
N LEU A 93 9.02 2.36 27.87
CA LEU A 93 8.60 3.65 27.34
C LEU A 93 9.79 4.41 26.73
N ASP A 94 10.91 4.46 27.44
CA ASP A 94 12.12 5.14 26.98
C ASP A 94 12.69 4.48 25.70
N GLU A 95 12.70 3.15 25.65
CA GLU A 95 13.05 2.36 24.46
C GLU A 95 12.08 2.65 23.28
N ALA A 96 10.77 2.73 23.55
CA ALA A 96 9.77 3.03 22.53
C ALA A 96 9.88 4.47 21.99
N LEU A 97 10.19 5.45 22.84
CA LEU A 97 10.40 6.84 22.45
C LEU A 97 11.65 6.98 21.59
N LEU A 98 12.74 6.28 21.94
CA LEU A 98 13.94 6.24 21.10
C LEU A 98 13.65 5.60 19.73
N ALA A 99 12.96 4.46 19.71
CA ALA A 99 12.57 3.81 18.46
C ALA A 99 11.65 4.69 17.59
N ALA A 100 10.77 5.48 18.22
CA ALA A 100 9.94 6.46 17.51
C ALA A 100 10.78 7.61 16.93
N ALA A 101 11.74 8.15 17.69
CA ALA A 101 12.64 9.19 17.22
C ALA A 101 13.47 8.73 16.00
N GLU A 102 14.03 7.52 16.05
CA GLU A 102 14.82 6.93 14.95
C GLU A 102 13.98 6.61 13.70
N ALA A 103 12.70 6.28 13.88
CA ALA A 103 11.82 5.92 12.77
C ALA A 103 11.21 7.14 12.08
N THR A 104 11.32 8.33 12.66
CA THR A 104 10.65 9.53 12.19
C THR A 104 11.47 10.21 11.09
N PRO A 105 10.88 10.60 9.94
CA PRO A 105 9.45 10.53 9.62
C PRO A 105 8.98 9.15 9.14
N THR A 106 7.75 8.78 9.51
CA THR A 106 7.11 7.53 9.06
C THR A 106 5.58 7.60 9.13
N THR A 107 4.88 6.51 8.80
CA THR A 107 3.44 6.39 9.02
C THR A 107 3.12 5.86 10.40
N ARG A 108 1.94 6.20 10.91
CA ARG A 108 1.42 5.68 12.19
C ARG A 108 1.43 4.16 12.21
N GLY A 109 0.96 3.52 11.13
CA GLY A 109 0.93 2.06 11.01
C GLY A 109 2.32 1.44 11.02
N SER A 110 3.29 2.08 10.38
CA SER A 110 4.66 1.57 10.31
C SER A 110 5.40 1.70 11.65
N LEU A 111 5.26 2.82 12.37
CA LEU A 111 5.80 2.92 13.73
C LEU A 111 5.17 1.88 14.67
N ALA A 112 3.85 1.72 14.62
CA ALA A 112 3.15 0.74 15.46
C ALA A 112 3.68 -0.68 15.24
N ARG A 113 3.84 -1.09 13.97
CA ARG A 113 4.43 -2.40 13.63
C ARG A 113 5.88 -2.52 14.09
N ARG A 114 6.70 -1.49 13.87
CA ARG A 114 8.12 -1.48 14.28
C ARG A 114 8.28 -1.75 15.77
N LEU A 115 7.48 -1.12 16.62
CA LEU A 115 7.51 -1.35 18.08
C LEU A 115 7.20 -2.82 18.45
N ALA A 116 6.30 -3.46 17.71
CA ALA A 116 5.97 -4.88 17.90
C ALA A 116 7.07 -5.81 17.37
N ASP A 117 7.59 -5.52 16.17
CA ASP A 117 8.64 -6.32 15.52
C ASP A 117 9.94 -6.29 16.33
N GLN A 118 10.24 -5.16 16.98
CA GLN A 118 11.36 -5.00 17.91
C GLN A 118 11.08 -5.58 19.31
N ARG A 119 9.88 -6.13 19.56
CA ARG A 119 9.44 -6.70 20.84
C ARG A 119 9.49 -5.71 22.01
N ILE A 120 9.31 -4.43 21.70
CA ILE A 120 9.10 -3.37 22.70
C ILE A 120 7.64 -3.44 23.16
N ALA A 121 6.71 -3.58 22.21
CA ALA A 121 5.30 -3.84 22.44
C ALA A 121 4.95 -5.30 22.09
N ALA A 122 3.88 -5.84 22.70
CA ALA A 122 3.40 -7.19 22.39
C ALA A 122 2.68 -7.25 21.05
N HIS A 123 2.05 -6.14 20.64
CA HIS A 123 1.28 -6.02 19.40
C HIS A 123 1.55 -4.64 18.79
N PRO A 124 1.09 -4.36 17.54
CA PRO A 124 1.21 -3.03 16.97
C PRO A 124 0.63 -1.96 17.90
N PHE A 125 1.50 -1.09 18.41
CA PHE A 125 1.17 -0.12 19.45
C PHE A 125 0.89 1.25 18.86
N HIS A 126 -0.32 1.77 19.07
CA HIS A 126 -0.73 3.04 18.50
C HIS A 126 0.06 4.23 19.07
N PRO A 127 0.76 5.04 18.24
CA PRO A 127 1.62 6.14 18.70
C PRO A 127 0.95 7.19 19.61
N ALA A 128 -0.35 7.43 19.46
CA ALA A 128 -1.08 8.34 20.37
C ALA A 128 -1.02 7.92 21.85
N GLY A 129 -1.00 6.60 22.12
CA GLY A 129 -0.82 6.10 23.49
C GLY A 129 0.59 6.36 24.02
N LEU A 130 1.58 6.35 23.13
CA LEU A 130 2.99 6.61 23.45
C LEU A 130 3.19 8.08 23.81
N GLU A 131 2.65 8.98 22.99
CA GLU A 131 2.62 10.43 23.26
C GLU A 131 1.92 10.74 24.59
N HIS A 132 0.76 10.12 24.86
CA HIS A 132 0.06 10.33 26.11
C HIS A 132 0.84 9.79 27.33
N ALA A 133 1.45 8.61 27.21
CA ALA A 133 2.28 8.03 28.27
C ALA A 133 3.47 8.93 28.61
N ALA A 134 4.17 9.40 27.58
CA ALA A 134 5.32 10.28 27.72
C ALA A 134 4.94 11.59 28.45
N HIS A 135 3.88 12.28 28.01
CA HIS A 135 3.42 13.50 28.67
C HIS A 135 2.99 13.27 30.13
N THR A 136 2.32 12.15 30.41
CA THR A 136 1.86 11.82 31.78
C THR A 136 3.03 11.52 32.72
N LEU A 137 4.08 10.90 32.20
CA LEU A 137 5.26 10.47 32.96
C LEU A 137 6.42 11.47 32.90
N GLY A 138 6.21 12.66 32.32
CA GLY A 138 7.21 13.72 32.25
C GLY A 138 8.39 13.39 31.32
N ARG A 139 8.16 12.66 30.24
CA ARG A 139 9.13 12.40 29.16
C ARG A 139 8.99 13.41 28.04
N GLU A 140 10.12 13.77 27.44
CA GLU A 140 10.14 14.56 26.21
C GLU A 140 9.67 13.71 25.02
N VAL A 141 8.82 14.29 24.18
CA VAL A 141 8.32 13.66 22.96
C VAL A 141 8.94 14.37 21.77
N THR A 142 9.73 13.66 20.99
CA THR A 142 10.45 14.19 19.82
C THR A 142 9.73 13.94 18.50
N PHE A 143 8.43 13.65 18.56
CA PHE A 143 7.57 13.44 17.40
C PHE A 143 6.19 14.05 17.61
N THR A 144 5.47 14.27 16.53
CA THR A 144 4.06 14.66 16.53
C THR A 144 3.26 13.81 15.55
N LEU A 145 1.97 13.64 15.84
CA LEU A 145 1.04 12.98 14.93
C LEU A 145 0.36 13.99 14.02
N ALA A 146 0.17 13.63 12.76
CA ALA A 146 -0.54 14.45 11.79
C ALA A 146 -1.23 13.61 10.73
N THR A 147 -2.08 14.26 9.92
CA THR A 147 -2.69 13.64 8.74
C THR A 147 -2.25 14.38 7.49
N VAL A 148 -1.65 13.66 6.54
CA VAL A 148 -1.21 14.19 5.23
C VAL A 148 -1.90 13.40 4.13
N LYS A 149 -2.73 14.05 3.31
CA LYS A 149 -3.50 13.40 2.22
C LYS A 149 -4.29 12.17 2.68
N GLY A 150 -4.81 12.20 3.90
CA GLY A 150 -5.57 11.09 4.51
C GLY A 150 -4.72 9.97 5.10
N ILE A 151 -3.38 10.11 5.10
CA ILE A 151 -2.42 9.19 5.71
C ILE A 151 -2.07 9.72 7.10
N GLU A 152 -2.23 8.90 8.14
CA GLU A 152 -1.79 9.23 9.49
C GLU A 152 -0.28 9.01 9.61
N VAL A 153 0.44 10.06 9.98
CA VAL A 153 1.90 10.13 9.94
C VAL A 153 2.47 10.54 11.28
N VAL A 154 3.72 10.12 11.50
CA VAL A 154 4.56 10.48 12.63
C VAL A 154 5.67 11.37 12.07
N LEU A 155 5.73 12.61 12.54
CA LEU A 155 6.64 13.65 12.05
C LEU A 155 7.59 14.08 13.17
N PRO A 156 8.79 14.57 12.85
CA PRO A 156 9.75 15.00 13.87
C PRO A 156 9.21 16.20 14.63
N HIS A 157 9.54 16.29 15.92
CA HIS A 157 9.22 17.44 16.75
C HIS A 157 10.47 17.87 17.55
N PRO A 158 10.92 19.14 17.44
CA PRO A 158 10.38 20.19 16.58
C PRO A 158 10.56 19.90 15.08
N ASP A 159 9.70 20.48 14.24
CA ASP A 159 9.82 20.40 12.78
C ASP A 159 11.16 21.03 12.33
N ASP A 160 11.87 20.39 11.40
CA ASP A 160 13.05 21.00 10.75
C ASP A 160 12.58 22.02 9.69
N PRO A 161 12.85 23.33 9.85
CA PRO A 161 12.42 24.36 8.91
C PRO A 161 13.06 24.21 7.51
N GLY A 162 14.15 23.44 7.38
CA GLY A 162 14.79 23.13 6.10
C GLY A 162 14.16 21.96 5.35
N LEU A 163 13.30 21.17 6.00
CA LEU A 163 12.75 19.93 5.45
C LEU A 163 11.21 19.94 5.53
N ASP A 164 10.54 20.24 4.40
CA ASP A 164 9.08 20.11 4.32
C ASP A 164 8.66 18.63 4.20
N THR A 165 8.69 17.95 5.34
CA THR A 165 8.37 16.53 5.48
C THR A 165 6.93 16.23 5.07
N ARG A 166 6.01 17.17 5.30
CA ARG A 166 4.60 17.03 4.91
C ARG A 166 4.47 17.05 3.38
N HIS A 167 5.19 17.95 2.72
CA HIS A 167 5.25 17.99 1.27
C HIS A 167 5.91 16.74 0.68
N LEU A 168 6.99 16.23 1.30
CA LEU A 168 7.61 14.97 0.90
C LEU A 168 6.60 13.81 0.92
N ILE A 169 5.90 13.60 2.04
CA ILE A 169 4.91 12.53 2.18
C ILE A 169 3.76 12.69 1.16
N ALA A 170 3.26 13.92 0.98
CA ALA A 170 2.23 14.20 -0.02
C ALA A 170 2.71 13.85 -1.44
N THR A 171 3.96 14.20 -1.78
CA THR A 171 4.58 13.93 -3.07
C THR A 171 4.76 12.42 -3.29
N ILE A 172 5.15 11.65 -2.26
CA ILE A 172 5.22 10.18 -2.33
C ILE A 172 3.85 9.60 -2.67
N ALA A 173 2.81 9.96 -1.92
CA ALA A 173 1.47 9.43 -2.10
C ALA A 173 0.90 9.76 -3.50
N GLU A 174 1.08 10.99 -3.95
CA GLU A 174 0.62 11.44 -5.28
C GLU A 174 1.39 10.76 -6.41
N THR A 175 2.71 10.62 -6.26
CA THR A 175 3.56 9.93 -7.24
C THR A 175 3.16 8.46 -7.36
N ALA A 176 2.99 7.75 -6.25
CA ALA A 176 2.57 6.36 -6.24
C ALA A 176 1.23 6.15 -6.95
N ARG A 177 0.20 6.93 -6.60
CA ARG A 177 -1.12 6.86 -7.26
C ARG A 177 -1.02 7.22 -8.75
N GLY A 178 -0.19 8.21 -9.09
CA GLY A 178 0.04 8.65 -10.46
C GLY A 178 0.71 7.57 -11.32
N VAL A 179 1.69 6.85 -10.77
CA VAL A 179 2.35 5.70 -11.42
C VAL A 179 1.34 4.57 -11.62
N VAL A 180 0.68 4.08 -10.55
CA VAL A 180 -0.32 3.01 -10.63
C VAL A 180 -1.38 3.32 -11.69
N ARG A 181 -1.89 4.56 -11.75
CA ARG A 181 -2.89 4.98 -12.74
C ARG A 181 -2.40 4.82 -14.19
N ARG A 182 -1.14 5.18 -14.47
CA ARG A 182 -0.58 5.20 -15.83
C ARG A 182 0.01 3.86 -16.26
N THR A 183 0.62 3.12 -15.34
CA THR A 183 1.42 1.92 -15.64
C THR A 183 0.82 0.64 -15.08
N GLY A 184 -0.36 0.68 -14.47
CA GLY A 184 -1.03 -0.50 -13.95
C GLY A 184 -0.70 -0.79 -12.49
N ALA A 185 0.59 -0.85 -12.19
CA ALA A 185 1.15 -1.05 -10.87
C ALA A 185 2.42 -0.20 -10.73
N ALA A 186 2.99 -0.18 -9.53
CA ALA A 186 4.22 0.55 -9.23
C ALA A 186 5.21 -0.34 -8.48
N ARG A 187 6.50 -0.09 -8.63
CA ARG A 187 7.53 -0.58 -7.72
C ARG A 187 7.90 0.51 -6.72
N VAL A 188 8.20 0.11 -5.48
CA VAL A 188 8.70 1.05 -4.45
C VAL A 188 9.89 1.86 -4.97
N ALA A 189 10.90 1.20 -5.53
CA ALA A 189 12.08 1.87 -6.08
C ALA A 189 11.78 2.87 -7.21
N ASP A 190 10.78 2.58 -8.06
CA ASP A 190 10.38 3.52 -9.13
C ASP A 190 9.69 4.76 -8.56
N VAL A 191 8.92 4.60 -7.47
CA VAL A 191 8.32 5.73 -6.75
C VAL A 191 9.41 6.54 -6.07
N THR A 192 10.34 5.91 -5.35
CA THR A 192 11.48 6.60 -4.71
C THR A 192 12.26 7.42 -5.73
N GLY A 193 12.66 6.81 -6.85
CA GLY A 193 13.42 7.50 -7.89
C GLY A 193 12.69 8.69 -8.50
N ARG A 194 11.38 8.58 -8.73
CA ARG A 194 10.55 9.68 -9.26
C ARG A 194 10.38 10.81 -8.24
N VAL A 195 10.20 10.50 -6.96
CA VAL A 195 10.08 11.51 -5.89
C VAL A 195 11.42 12.22 -5.69
N ALA A 196 12.52 11.47 -5.61
CA ALA A 196 13.86 12.03 -5.49
C ALA A 196 14.21 12.97 -6.65
N ALA A 197 13.87 12.57 -7.88
CA ALA A 197 14.04 13.42 -9.06
C ALA A 197 13.16 14.69 -9.03
N ALA A 198 11.91 14.57 -8.54
CA ALA A 198 11.00 15.71 -8.46
C ALA A 198 11.40 16.74 -7.39
N LEU A 199 11.96 16.26 -6.27
CA LEU A 199 12.37 17.12 -5.14
C LEU A 199 13.84 17.54 -5.21
N GLY A 200 14.65 16.91 -6.07
CA GLY A 200 16.10 17.15 -6.13
C GLY A 200 16.83 16.73 -4.85
N ALA A 201 16.28 15.78 -4.10
CA ALA A 201 16.77 15.36 -2.79
C ALA A 201 16.78 13.84 -2.66
N TRP A 202 17.64 13.33 -1.77
CA TRP A 202 17.60 11.92 -1.39
C TRP A 202 16.31 11.62 -0.61
N VAL A 203 15.72 10.45 -0.87
CA VAL A 203 14.48 10.00 -0.25
C VAL A 203 14.70 8.60 0.28
N ASP A 204 14.33 8.39 1.54
CA ASP A 204 14.43 7.09 2.20
C ASP A 204 13.41 6.10 1.64
N ASP A 205 13.87 4.92 1.21
CA ASP A 205 13.03 3.83 0.72
C ASP A 205 12.06 3.30 1.79
N ASP A 206 12.46 3.30 3.06
CA ASP A 206 11.62 2.84 4.17
C ASP A 206 10.44 3.79 4.39
N LEU A 207 10.66 5.11 4.24
CA LEU A 207 9.59 6.10 4.26
C LEU A 207 8.64 5.91 3.07
N VAL A 208 9.18 5.73 1.86
CA VAL A 208 8.35 5.48 0.67
C VAL A 208 7.50 4.24 0.88
N HIS A 209 8.12 3.13 1.30
CA HIS A 209 7.44 1.89 1.61
C HIS A 209 6.34 2.06 2.67
N ALA A 210 6.62 2.77 3.77
CA ALA A 210 5.65 3.07 4.82
C ALA A 210 4.45 3.84 4.27
N VAL A 211 4.69 4.89 3.49
CA VAL A 211 3.63 5.76 2.93
C VAL A 211 2.78 5.01 1.91
N VAL A 212 3.39 4.27 0.97
CA VAL A 212 2.62 3.57 -0.08
C VAL A 212 1.83 2.38 0.46
N SER A 213 2.24 1.80 1.59
CA SER A 213 1.58 0.64 2.21
C SER A 213 0.53 0.99 3.27
N GLU A 214 0.36 2.26 3.62
CA GLU A 214 -0.66 2.70 4.58
C GLU A 214 -2.12 2.58 4.07
N PRO A 215 -2.44 2.82 2.79
CA PRO A 215 -3.80 2.63 2.28
C PRO A 215 -4.33 1.22 2.55
N ARG A 216 -5.58 1.12 3.01
CA ARG A 216 -6.20 -0.18 3.38
C ARG A 216 -6.33 -1.16 2.22
N ASP A 217 -6.38 -0.63 1.00
CA ASP A 217 -6.47 -1.39 -0.24
C ASP A 217 -5.09 -1.69 -0.84
N PHE A 218 -3.98 -1.40 -0.14
CA PHE A 218 -2.65 -1.73 -0.63
C PHE A 218 -2.49 -3.25 -0.82
N LEU A 219 -2.05 -3.65 -2.01
CA LEU A 219 -1.83 -5.05 -2.37
C LEU A 219 -0.44 -5.24 -2.95
N TRP A 220 0.30 -6.21 -2.40
CA TRP A 220 1.49 -6.74 -3.06
C TRP A 220 1.09 -7.59 -4.26
N LEU A 221 1.71 -7.30 -5.40
CA LEU A 221 1.76 -8.19 -6.56
C LEU A 221 3.02 -9.06 -6.50
N ASP A 222 4.15 -8.47 -6.11
CA ASP A 222 5.38 -9.20 -5.79
C ASP A 222 6.13 -8.47 -4.68
N ARG A 223 6.12 -9.04 -3.47
CA ARG A 223 6.81 -8.49 -2.30
C ARG A 223 8.32 -8.41 -2.49
N ARG A 224 8.92 -9.36 -3.20
CA ARG A 224 10.38 -9.51 -3.28
C ARG A 224 10.99 -8.41 -4.15
N THR A 225 10.33 -8.06 -5.25
CA THR A 225 10.80 -6.98 -6.14
C THR A 225 10.05 -5.66 -5.93
N GLY A 226 9.17 -5.60 -4.93
CA GLY A 226 8.51 -4.39 -4.47
C GLY A 226 7.35 -3.92 -5.36
N TRP A 227 6.76 -4.80 -6.17
CA TRP A 227 5.58 -4.44 -6.99
C TRP A 227 4.31 -4.44 -6.17
N PHE A 228 3.57 -3.34 -6.25
CA PHE A 228 2.31 -3.16 -5.57
C PHE A 228 1.24 -2.52 -6.46
N PHE A 229 0.00 -2.73 -6.05
CA PHE A 229 -1.21 -2.22 -6.69
C PHE A 229 -2.14 -1.56 -5.67
N LEU A 230 -2.90 -0.56 -6.13
CA LEU A 230 -3.88 0.18 -5.35
C LEU A 230 -5.24 0.12 -6.09
N PRO A 231 -6.16 -0.79 -5.71
CA PRO A 231 -7.50 -0.92 -6.30
C PRO A 231 -8.31 0.38 -6.30
N SER A 232 -8.13 1.26 -5.31
CA SER A 232 -8.82 2.56 -5.23
C SER A 232 -8.35 3.56 -6.30
N VAL A 233 -7.29 3.27 -7.05
CA VAL A 233 -6.83 4.12 -8.16
C VAL A 233 -7.69 3.84 -9.39
N ALA A 234 -8.71 4.68 -9.58
CA ALA A 234 -9.58 4.64 -10.74
C ALA A 234 -8.84 4.96 -12.06
N LYS A 235 -9.46 4.55 -13.18
CA LYS A 235 -8.96 4.80 -14.55
C LYS A 235 -7.54 4.28 -14.77
N ASN A 236 -7.28 3.07 -14.28
CA ASN A 236 -6.02 2.39 -14.47
C ASN A 236 -5.83 2.03 -15.96
N ALA A 237 -4.77 2.55 -16.57
CA ALA A 237 -4.53 2.41 -18.00
C ALA A 237 -4.33 0.95 -18.42
N VAL A 238 -3.53 0.17 -17.68
CA VAL A 238 -3.27 -1.24 -18.00
C VAL A 238 -4.53 -2.06 -17.87
N VAL A 239 -5.28 -1.91 -16.77
CA VAL A 239 -6.57 -2.61 -16.57
C VAL A 239 -7.52 -2.32 -17.74
N ALA A 240 -7.61 -1.07 -18.20
CA ALA A 240 -8.43 -0.74 -19.35
C ALA A 240 -7.97 -1.46 -20.63
N ARG A 241 -6.65 -1.61 -20.88
CA ARG A 241 -6.14 -2.36 -22.05
C ARG A 241 -6.39 -3.86 -21.91
N VAL A 242 -6.24 -4.41 -20.71
CA VAL A 242 -6.56 -5.81 -20.41
C VAL A 242 -8.01 -6.10 -20.78
N LEU A 243 -8.94 -5.27 -20.32
CA LEU A 243 -10.37 -5.43 -20.64
C LEU A 243 -10.65 -5.27 -22.14
N LYS A 244 -9.99 -4.34 -22.84
CA LYS A 244 -10.13 -4.20 -24.31
C LYS A 244 -9.72 -5.49 -25.03
N VAL A 245 -8.55 -6.04 -24.71
CA VAL A 245 -8.04 -7.26 -25.34
C VAL A 245 -8.94 -8.46 -25.02
N LEU A 246 -9.33 -8.63 -23.76
CA LEU A 246 -10.21 -9.70 -23.35
C LEU A 246 -11.63 -9.59 -23.92
N SER A 247 -12.11 -8.38 -24.21
CA SER A 247 -13.43 -8.21 -24.84
C SER A 247 -13.53 -8.75 -26.27
N VAL A 248 -12.38 -8.98 -26.93
CA VAL A 248 -12.35 -9.60 -28.26
C VAL A 248 -11.86 -11.04 -28.22
N ALA A 249 -10.93 -11.37 -27.33
CA ALA A 249 -10.34 -12.71 -27.24
C ALA A 249 -11.15 -13.67 -26.37
N GLY A 250 -11.79 -13.17 -25.31
CA GLY A 250 -12.40 -13.98 -24.24
C GLY A 250 -11.36 -14.65 -23.33
N GLU A 251 -10.37 -15.30 -23.95
CA GLU A 251 -9.21 -15.93 -23.29
C GLU A 251 -7.96 -15.84 -24.17
N LEU A 252 -6.78 -15.75 -23.55
CA LEU A 252 -5.49 -15.74 -24.24
C LEU A 252 -4.30 -16.00 -23.30
N ASP A 253 -3.14 -16.31 -23.86
CA ASP A 253 -1.88 -16.40 -23.11
C ASP A 253 -1.44 -15.02 -22.56
N ILE A 254 -0.85 -15.01 -21.37
CA ILE A 254 -0.37 -13.80 -20.70
C ILE A 254 0.68 -13.04 -21.52
N GLY A 255 1.51 -13.73 -22.31
CA GLY A 255 2.49 -13.15 -23.21
C GLY A 255 1.84 -12.43 -24.38
N ASP A 256 0.76 -12.99 -24.95
CA ASP A 256 -0.01 -12.32 -25.99
C ASP A 256 -0.71 -11.07 -25.45
N LEU A 257 -1.28 -11.16 -24.23
CA LEU A 257 -1.86 -10.02 -23.53
C LEU A 257 -0.81 -8.92 -23.29
N HIS A 258 0.38 -9.32 -22.82
CA HIS A 258 1.52 -8.42 -22.59
C HIS A 258 1.95 -7.70 -23.86
N ALA A 259 2.10 -8.44 -24.96
CA ALA A 259 2.43 -7.90 -26.28
C ALA A 259 1.36 -6.92 -26.77
N GLY A 260 0.08 -7.22 -26.55
CA GLY A 260 -1.03 -6.33 -26.86
C GLY A 260 -0.96 -5.00 -26.10
N ILE A 261 -0.69 -5.04 -24.79
CA ILE A 261 -0.54 -3.83 -23.97
C ILE A 261 0.65 -2.99 -24.45
N ARG A 262 1.79 -3.62 -24.75
CA ARG A 262 3.00 -2.92 -25.24
C ARG A 262 2.85 -2.27 -26.61
N ARG A 263 1.89 -2.73 -27.42
CA ARG A 263 1.61 -2.17 -28.74
C ARG A 263 1.05 -0.75 -28.67
N ASP A 264 0.35 -0.40 -27.59
CA ASP A 264 -0.22 0.94 -27.41
C ASP A 264 0.88 1.98 -27.17
N GLU A 265 0.92 3.04 -27.99
CA GLU A 265 1.90 4.11 -27.89
C GLU A 265 1.88 4.83 -26.54
N ARG A 266 0.76 4.79 -25.80
CA ARG A 266 0.66 5.36 -24.45
C ARG A 266 1.35 4.50 -23.39
N MET A 267 1.72 3.27 -23.74
CA MET A 267 2.34 2.29 -22.85
C MET A 267 3.85 2.17 -23.09
N ARG A 268 4.52 3.21 -23.64
CA ARG A 268 5.98 3.22 -23.84
C ARG A 268 6.78 2.98 -22.55
N GLU A 269 6.28 3.43 -21.40
CA GLU A 269 6.89 3.21 -20.09
C GLU A 269 6.43 1.89 -19.42
N PHE A 270 5.68 1.04 -20.11
CA PHE A 270 5.22 -0.23 -19.55
C PHE A 270 6.37 -1.24 -19.47
N VAL A 271 6.86 -1.44 -18.25
CA VAL A 271 7.97 -2.35 -17.93
C VAL A 271 7.56 -3.50 -17.01
N MET A 272 6.26 -3.63 -16.72
CA MET A 272 5.71 -4.67 -15.85
C MET A 272 5.99 -6.05 -16.44
N PRO A 273 6.64 -6.98 -15.72
CA PRO A 273 6.84 -8.35 -16.17
C PRO A 273 5.52 -9.14 -16.30
N GLU A 274 5.52 -10.21 -17.11
CA GLU A 274 4.33 -11.08 -17.29
C GLU A 274 3.78 -11.63 -15.96
N TYR A 275 4.65 -12.06 -15.04
CA TYR A 275 4.21 -12.62 -13.75
C TYR A 275 3.49 -11.56 -12.89
N VAL A 276 3.93 -10.29 -12.95
CA VAL A 276 3.27 -9.19 -12.24
C VAL A 276 1.96 -8.81 -12.93
N LEU A 277 1.92 -8.87 -14.27
CA LEU A 277 0.69 -8.66 -15.03
C LEU A 277 -0.34 -9.74 -14.72
N ALA A 278 0.06 -11.01 -14.61
CA ALA A 278 -0.79 -12.11 -14.20
C ALA A 278 -1.38 -11.87 -12.79
N GLU A 279 -0.54 -11.49 -11.83
CA GLU A 279 -0.99 -11.11 -10.48
C GLU A 279 -1.96 -9.93 -10.49
N LEU A 280 -1.70 -8.90 -11.32
CA LEU A 280 -2.63 -7.78 -11.50
C LEU A 280 -3.97 -8.26 -12.07
N CYS A 281 -3.94 -9.11 -13.10
CA CYS A 281 -5.14 -9.67 -13.73
C CYS A 281 -6.01 -10.44 -12.73
N GLN A 282 -5.41 -11.21 -11.83
CA GLN A 282 -6.15 -11.91 -10.75
C GLN A 282 -6.90 -10.95 -9.80
N ARG A 283 -6.49 -9.68 -9.70
CA ARG A 283 -7.16 -8.68 -8.85
C ARG A 283 -8.25 -7.90 -9.59
N ILE A 284 -8.42 -8.12 -10.89
CA ILE A 284 -9.47 -7.46 -11.68
C ILE A 284 -10.77 -8.28 -11.54
N PRO A 285 -11.88 -7.66 -11.12
CA PRO A 285 -13.17 -8.35 -11.05
C PRO A 285 -13.58 -8.94 -12.41
N GLY A 286 -14.02 -10.20 -12.41
CA GLY A 286 -14.47 -10.89 -13.62
C GLY A 286 -13.37 -11.51 -14.48
N ILE A 287 -12.10 -11.47 -14.04
CA ILE A 287 -10.97 -12.10 -14.72
C ILE A 287 -10.43 -13.25 -13.88
N ALA A 288 -10.12 -14.37 -14.53
CA ALA A 288 -9.41 -15.50 -13.95
C ALA A 288 -8.04 -15.68 -14.64
N VAL A 289 -7.07 -16.18 -13.87
CA VAL A 289 -5.75 -16.55 -14.37
C VAL A 289 -5.44 -17.96 -13.91
N GLU A 290 -5.13 -18.84 -14.86
CA GLU A 290 -4.79 -20.25 -14.65
C GLU A 290 -3.47 -20.54 -15.36
N GLY A 291 -2.37 -20.62 -14.61
CA GLY A 291 -1.03 -20.72 -15.19
C GLY A 291 -0.70 -19.49 -16.05
N ARG A 292 -0.54 -19.69 -17.36
CA ARG A 292 -0.35 -18.62 -18.34
C ARG A 292 -1.64 -18.11 -18.98
N LEU A 293 -2.75 -18.81 -18.81
CA LEU A 293 -4.02 -18.47 -19.43
C LEU A 293 -4.73 -17.37 -18.64
N VAL A 294 -5.14 -16.30 -19.33
CA VAL A 294 -5.99 -15.23 -18.78
C VAL A 294 -7.33 -15.28 -19.48
N ARG A 295 -8.42 -15.32 -18.72
CA ARG A 295 -9.78 -15.43 -19.28
C ARG A 295 -10.80 -14.58 -18.53
N THR A 296 -11.85 -14.17 -19.24
CA THR A 296 -13.03 -13.57 -18.62
C THR A 296 -13.96 -14.64 -18.07
N LEU A 297 -14.49 -14.45 -16.87
CA LEU A 297 -15.49 -15.35 -16.27
C LEU A 297 -16.84 -15.24 -16.99
N GLU A 298 -17.16 -14.05 -17.49
CA GLU A 298 -18.34 -13.76 -18.31
C GLU A 298 -17.90 -12.96 -19.54
N PRO A 299 -18.50 -13.19 -20.73
CA PRO A 299 -18.16 -12.43 -21.93
C PRO A 299 -18.35 -10.92 -21.73
N LEU A 300 -17.32 -10.14 -22.05
CA LEU A 300 -17.39 -8.68 -22.01
C LEU A 300 -18.08 -8.15 -23.27
N ASP A 301 -19.00 -7.20 -23.10
CA ASP A 301 -19.55 -6.48 -24.25
C ASP A 301 -18.52 -5.49 -24.81
N ALA A 302 -17.91 -5.85 -25.94
CA ALA A 302 -16.95 -5.03 -26.66
C ALA A 302 -17.45 -3.60 -26.95
N ALA A 303 -18.76 -3.39 -27.13
CA ALA A 303 -19.31 -2.06 -27.37
C ALA A 303 -19.23 -1.12 -26.15
N THR A 304 -19.09 -1.68 -24.95
CA THR A 304 -18.95 -0.91 -23.70
C THR A 304 -17.51 -0.57 -23.35
N VAL A 305 -16.54 -1.33 -23.88
CA VAL A 305 -15.12 -1.25 -23.52
C VAL A 305 -14.28 -0.61 -24.61
N LEU A 306 -14.59 -0.90 -25.88
CA LEU A 306 -13.83 -0.44 -27.04
C LEU A 306 -14.25 0.97 -27.45
N GLU A 307 -13.28 1.77 -27.86
CA GLU A 307 -13.56 3.04 -28.53
C GLU A 307 -14.12 2.78 -29.95
N THR A 308 -14.83 3.75 -30.53
CA THR A 308 -15.52 3.60 -31.82
C THR A 308 -14.65 3.00 -32.92
N THR A 309 -13.39 3.47 -33.04
CA THR A 309 -12.46 2.95 -34.05
C THR A 309 -12.03 1.51 -33.79
N GLU A 310 -11.82 1.15 -32.52
CA GLU A 310 -11.46 -0.21 -32.11
C GLU A 310 -12.65 -1.17 -32.33
N LEU A 311 -13.86 -0.71 -32.02
CA LEU A 311 -15.08 -1.47 -32.26
C LEU A 311 -15.31 -1.74 -33.76
N THR A 312 -14.99 -0.78 -34.64
CA THR A 312 -15.01 -1.01 -36.09
C THR A 312 -14.05 -2.12 -36.50
N PHE A 313 -12.82 -2.15 -35.97
CA PHE A 313 -11.89 -3.26 -36.21
C PHE A 313 -12.43 -4.59 -35.69
N ALA A 314 -12.94 -4.61 -34.45
CA ALA A 314 -13.51 -5.80 -33.82
C ALA A 314 -14.65 -6.41 -34.65
N ARG A 315 -15.56 -5.58 -35.19
CA ARG A 315 -16.65 -6.04 -36.06
C ARG A 315 -16.13 -6.63 -37.38
N ILE A 316 -15.29 -5.87 -38.10
CA ILE A 316 -14.80 -6.29 -39.42
C ILE A 316 -13.98 -7.59 -39.34
N LEU A 317 -13.09 -7.67 -38.35
CA LEU A 317 -12.21 -8.83 -38.17
C LEU A 317 -12.92 -9.99 -37.48
N GLY A 318 -13.86 -9.75 -36.57
CA GLY A 318 -14.62 -10.80 -35.88
C GLY A 318 -15.54 -11.60 -36.81
N GLU A 319 -16.00 -11.01 -37.91
CA GLU A 319 -16.74 -11.72 -38.96
C GLU A 319 -15.85 -12.64 -39.81
N ARG A 320 -14.53 -12.60 -39.63
CA ARG A 320 -13.55 -13.28 -40.51
C ARG A 320 -12.75 -14.30 -39.72
N ARG A 321 -12.63 -15.50 -40.31
CA ARG A 321 -11.80 -16.58 -39.75
C ARG A 321 -10.32 -16.46 -40.08
N ALA A 322 -9.96 -15.63 -41.06
CA ALA A 322 -8.60 -15.54 -41.58
C ALA A 322 -8.05 -14.11 -41.46
N PRO A 323 -6.73 -13.95 -41.25
CA PRO A 323 -6.08 -12.65 -41.21
C PRO A 323 -6.25 -11.86 -42.52
N VAL A 324 -6.52 -10.56 -42.39
CA VAL A 324 -6.87 -9.64 -43.48
C VAL A 324 -5.66 -8.79 -43.86
N GLU A 325 -5.38 -8.63 -45.15
CA GLU A 325 -4.31 -7.74 -45.61
C GLU A 325 -4.59 -6.27 -45.26
N ARG A 326 -3.54 -5.51 -44.94
CA ARG A 326 -3.64 -4.09 -44.56
C ARG A 326 -4.51 -3.26 -45.50
N ARG A 327 -4.30 -3.39 -46.82
CA ARG A 327 -5.01 -2.60 -47.83
C ARG A 327 -6.50 -2.93 -47.87
N GLU A 328 -6.84 -4.21 -47.72
CA GLU A 328 -8.23 -4.63 -47.65
C GLU A 328 -8.88 -4.14 -46.35
N LEU A 329 -8.19 -4.27 -45.21
CA LEU A 329 -8.67 -3.80 -43.93
C LEU A 329 -8.92 -2.28 -43.95
N GLU A 330 -7.99 -1.50 -44.55
CA GLU A 330 -8.16 -0.06 -44.73
C GLU A 330 -9.43 0.27 -45.53
N ARG A 331 -9.61 -0.38 -46.69
CA ARG A 331 -10.80 -0.19 -47.53
C ARG A 331 -12.10 -0.47 -46.76
N LEU A 332 -12.14 -1.57 -46.00
CA LEU A 332 -13.29 -1.96 -45.19
C LEU A 332 -13.56 -0.91 -44.09
N CYS A 333 -12.54 -0.49 -43.35
CA CYS A 333 -12.69 0.52 -42.30
C CYS A 333 -13.16 1.87 -42.85
N LEU A 334 -12.61 2.34 -43.98
CA LEU A 334 -13.05 3.56 -44.65
C LEU A 334 -14.52 3.47 -45.09
N SER A 335 -14.94 2.33 -45.63
CA SER A 335 -16.34 2.09 -46.01
C SER A 335 -17.31 2.09 -44.82
N SER A 336 -16.81 1.79 -43.62
CA SER A 336 -17.56 1.89 -42.35
C SER A 336 -17.49 3.27 -41.70
N GLY A 337 -16.98 4.29 -42.40
CA GLY A 337 -16.95 5.68 -41.93
C GLY A 337 -15.72 6.07 -41.09
N MET A 338 -14.69 5.21 -41.01
CA MET A 338 -13.43 5.56 -40.36
C MET A 338 -12.61 6.50 -41.26
N SER A 339 -11.90 7.48 -40.68
CA SER A 339 -10.95 8.30 -41.44
C SER A 339 -9.64 7.54 -41.70
N ALA A 340 -8.95 7.85 -42.80
CA ALA A 340 -7.63 7.26 -43.10
C ALA A 340 -6.58 7.56 -42.00
N SER A 341 -6.66 8.74 -41.38
CA SER A 341 -5.78 9.11 -40.26
C SER A 341 -6.04 8.23 -39.03
N SER A 342 -7.31 8.04 -38.67
CA SER A 342 -7.71 7.16 -37.56
C SER A 342 -7.30 5.72 -37.79
N PHE A 343 -7.46 5.22 -39.03
CA PHE A 343 -7.02 3.89 -39.42
C PHE A 343 -5.50 3.72 -39.22
N ASN A 344 -4.69 4.61 -39.80
CA ASN A 344 -3.23 4.50 -39.76
C ASN A 344 -2.67 4.60 -38.33
N ASN A 345 -3.27 5.44 -37.48
CA ASN A 345 -2.91 5.51 -36.07
C ASN A 345 -3.28 4.18 -35.37
N ARG A 346 -4.52 3.71 -35.50
CA ARG A 346 -5.02 2.58 -34.70
C ARG A 346 -4.53 1.23 -35.16
N VAL A 347 -4.33 1.00 -36.45
CA VAL A 347 -3.74 -0.26 -36.94
C VAL A 347 -2.35 -0.48 -36.33
N SER A 348 -1.62 0.59 -36.06
CA SER A 348 -0.26 0.56 -35.50
C SER A 348 -0.25 0.32 -33.99
N TYR A 349 -1.19 0.95 -33.26
CA TYR A 349 -1.12 1.02 -31.79
C TYR A 349 -2.27 0.34 -31.04
N SER A 350 -3.29 -0.15 -31.73
CA SER A 350 -4.44 -0.77 -31.06
C SER A 350 -4.03 -2.08 -30.37
N PRO A 351 -4.32 -2.25 -29.06
CA PRO A 351 -3.92 -3.45 -28.32
C PRO A 351 -4.69 -4.71 -28.74
N ILE A 352 -5.89 -4.55 -29.32
CA ILE A 352 -6.74 -5.65 -29.78
C ILE A 352 -6.30 -6.25 -31.12
N LEU A 353 -5.29 -5.65 -31.77
CA LEU A 353 -4.79 -6.09 -33.07
C LEU A 353 -3.46 -6.83 -32.93
N GLU A 354 -3.25 -7.79 -33.83
CA GLU A 354 -1.98 -8.45 -34.04
C GLU A 354 -1.62 -8.47 -35.53
N GLU A 355 -0.34 -8.30 -35.83
CA GLU A 355 0.20 -8.50 -37.17
C GLU A 355 0.79 -9.91 -37.23
N VAL A 356 0.12 -10.80 -37.96
CA VAL A 356 0.50 -12.22 -38.07
C VAL A 356 1.57 -12.47 -39.13
N GLY A 357 2.08 -11.41 -39.75
CA GLY A 357 3.10 -11.44 -40.81
C GLY A 357 2.61 -10.88 -42.14
N HIS A 358 3.56 -10.37 -42.93
CA HIS A 358 3.34 -9.82 -44.28
C HIS A 358 2.25 -8.74 -44.35
N GLY A 359 2.10 -7.91 -43.32
CA GLY A 359 1.07 -6.86 -43.28
C GLY A 359 -0.35 -7.39 -43.20
N ARG A 360 -0.55 -8.61 -42.68
CA ARG A 360 -1.86 -9.20 -42.41
C ARG A 360 -2.21 -9.04 -40.93
N TYR A 361 -3.45 -8.65 -40.67
CA TYR A 361 -3.94 -8.32 -39.34
C TYR A 361 -5.11 -9.21 -38.93
N ALA A 362 -5.15 -9.55 -37.65
CA ALA A 362 -6.24 -10.29 -37.01
C ALA A 362 -6.57 -9.68 -35.64
N LEU A 363 -7.64 -10.17 -35.02
CA LEU A 363 -7.90 -9.89 -33.61
C LEU A 363 -6.95 -10.70 -32.76
N ARG A 364 -6.35 -10.04 -31.77
CA ARG A 364 -5.42 -10.67 -30.85
C ARG A 364 -6.07 -11.85 -30.13
N GLY A 365 -5.35 -12.97 -30.06
CA GLY A 365 -5.83 -14.19 -29.42
C GLY A 365 -6.75 -15.06 -30.28
N THR A 366 -6.96 -14.71 -31.55
CA THR A 366 -7.79 -15.52 -32.47
C THR A 366 -7.00 -16.40 -33.42
N THR A 367 -5.68 -16.22 -33.53
CA THR A 367 -4.85 -16.91 -34.55
C THR A 367 -3.95 -18.00 -33.99
N SER A 368 -3.62 -17.95 -32.71
CA SER A 368 -3.02 -19.04 -31.96
C SER A 368 -4.03 -19.56 -30.94
N PRO A 369 -4.36 -20.86 -30.92
CA PRO A 369 -5.15 -21.41 -29.83
C PRO A 369 -4.37 -21.23 -28.51
N PRO A 370 -5.06 -20.96 -27.39
CA PRO A 370 -4.40 -20.94 -26.09
C PRO A 370 -3.70 -22.28 -25.83
N PRO A 371 -2.57 -22.30 -25.10
CA PRO A 371 -1.87 -23.54 -24.78
C PRO A 371 -2.83 -24.53 -24.10
N ALA A 372 -2.69 -25.82 -24.41
CA ALA A 372 -3.52 -26.87 -23.83
C ALA A 372 -3.39 -26.87 -22.29
N PRO A 373 -4.41 -27.31 -21.53
CA PRO A 373 -4.35 -27.27 -20.06
C PRO A 373 -3.17 -28.06 -19.45
N ASP A 374 -2.64 -29.07 -20.14
CA ASP A 374 -1.41 -29.79 -19.72
C ASP A 374 -0.12 -28.97 -19.94
N ASP A 375 -0.09 -28.06 -20.90
CA ASP A 375 1.01 -27.11 -21.15
C ASP A 375 0.87 -25.82 -20.31
N ALA A 376 -0.35 -25.50 -19.84
CA ALA A 376 -0.63 -24.37 -18.95
C ALA A 376 -0.06 -24.54 -17.53
N VAL A 377 0.47 -25.72 -17.19
CA VAL A 377 1.15 -26.01 -15.92
C VAL A 377 2.50 -25.29 -15.82
N GLU A 378 3.03 -24.75 -16.93
CA GLU A 378 4.21 -23.91 -16.91
C GLU A 378 3.90 -22.55 -16.25
N VAL A 379 4.05 -22.51 -14.92
CA VAL A 379 3.93 -21.29 -14.10
C VAL A 379 4.81 -20.20 -14.71
N VAL A 380 4.27 -18.99 -14.87
CA VAL A 380 5.05 -17.85 -15.37
C VAL A 380 6.27 -17.69 -14.45
N PRO A 381 7.50 -17.93 -14.96
CA PRO A 381 8.65 -18.10 -14.10
C PRO A 381 8.91 -16.84 -13.30
N HIS A 382 8.75 -16.94 -11.98
CA HIS A 382 9.04 -15.84 -11.09
C HIS A 382 10.56 -15.78 -10.88
N PRO A 383 11.22 -14.60 -10.96
CA PRO A 383 12.66 -14.52 -10.76
C PRO A 383 13.16 -14.95 -9.35
N GLY A 384 12.28 -15.35 -8.42
CA GLY A 384 12.64 -15.94 -7.13
C GLY A 384 12.58 -17.47 -7.10
N GLU A 385 12.00 -18.09 -8.13
CA GLU A 385 11.88 -19.54 -8.31
C GLU A 385 13.01 -20.10 -9.18
N LEU A 386 13.67 -19.24 -9.97
CA LEU A 386 14.85 -19.58 -10.74
C LEU A 386 16.03 -19.89 -9.80
N GLU A 387 16.61 -21.09 -9.93
CA GLU A 387 17.66 -21.62 -9.02
C GLU A 387 18.89 -20.70 -8.87
N HIS A 388 19.15 -19.85 -9.86
CA HIS A 388 20.27 -18.90 -9.86
C HIS A 388 20.09 -17.67 -8.95
N PHE A 389 18.88 -17.41 -8.43
CA PHE A 389 18.60 -16.27 -7.52
C PHE A 389 18.37 -16.69 -6.05
N ARG A 390 18.50 -17.97 -5.71
CA ARG A 390 18.50 -18.41 -4.31
C ARG A 390 19.82 -17.99 -3.67
N SER A 391 19.80 -16.96 -2.82
CA SER A 391 20.94 -16.61 -1.97
C SER A 391 21.45 -17.88 -1.27
N PRO A 392 22.77 -18.15 -1.27
CA PRO A 392 23.30 -19.33 -0.60
C PRO A 392 22.88 -19.27 0.87
N ARG A 393 22.16 -20.31 1.31
CA ARG A 393 21.74 -20.46 2.71
C ARG A 393 22.98 -20.33 3.59
N ARG A 394 23.10 -19.23 4.34
CA ARG A 394 24.10 -19.13 5.40
C ARG A 394 23.75 -20.20 6.44
N ARG A 395 24.66 -21.15 6.64
CA ARG A 395 24.64 -22.12 7.74
C ARG A 395 24.98 -21.44 9.05
#